data_AF-A0A4Q5J4H4-F1
#
_entry.id   AF-A0A4Q5J4H4-F1
#
_cell.length_a   1.000
_cell.length_b   1.000
_cell.length_c   1.000
_cell.angle_alpha   90.00
_cell.angle_beta   90.00
_cell.angle_gamma   90.00
#
_symmetry.space_group_name_H-M   'P 1'
#
loop_
_entity.id
_entity.type
_entity.pdbx_description
1 polymer ?
#
loop_
_entity_poly.entity_id
_entity_poly.type
_entity_poly.pdbx_seq_one_letter_code
_entity_poly.pdbx_strand_id
1 'polypeptide(L)'
;MISVLVAMLVILALAGLVVLYVAYPHRGEEVPNAPWVGDAMRKGVEALPTLDNQREQAAAQPEPAQPVVPAQPAAPGRHAQHVGETSQR
;
A
#
# COMPACT_ATOMS: atom_id res chain seq x y z
N MET A 1 9.85 4.63 -54.14
CA MET A 1 9.72 6.05 -53.74
C MET A 1 8.49 6.28 -52.87
N ILE A 2 7.27 5.99 -53.34
CA ILE A 2 6.03 6.10 -52.52
C ILE A 2 6.11 5.31 -51.20
N SER A 3 6.62 4.08 -51.22
CA SER A 3 6.72 3.25 -50.01
C SER A 3 7.56 3.89 -48.90
N VAL A 4 8.57 4.68 -49.25
CA VAL A 4 9.42 5.40 -48.29
C VAL A 4 8.65 6.55 -47.65
N LEU A 5 7.87 7.29 -48.44
CA LEU A 5 6.99 8.35 -47.94
C LEU A 5 5.92 7.78 -46.99
N VAL A 6 5.31 6.65 -47.36
CA VAL A 6 4.32 5.97 -46.51
C VAL A 6 4.97 5.53 -45.20
N ALA A 7 6.13 4.88 -45.25
CA ALA A 7 6.85 4.45 -44.05
C ALA A 7 7.21 5.65 -43.15
N MET A 8 7.65 6.76 -43.74
CA MET A 8 7.98 7.99 -43.02
C MET A 8 6.75 8.58 -42.30
N LEU A 9 5.60 8.64 -42.96
CA LEU A 9 4.36 9.10 -42.33
C LEU A 9 3.92 8.17 -41.20
N VAL A 10 4.05 6.86 -41.36
CA VAL A 10 3.70 5.88 -40.32
C VAL A 10 4.55 6.07 -39.06
N ILE A 11 5.88 6.20 -39.21
CA ILE A 11 6.75 6.41 -38.04
C ILE A 11 6.52 7.77 -37.37
N LEU A 12 6.22 8.82 -38.14
CA LEU A 12 5.85 10.14 -37.61
C LEU A 12 4.54 10.07 -36.82
N ALA A 13 3.54 9.36 -37.34
CA ALA A 13 2.26 9.16 -36.67
C ALA A 13 2.43 8.39 -35.36
N LEU A 14 3.22 7.30 -35.37
CA LEU A 14 3.55 6.51 -34.18
C LEU A 14 4.30 7.35 -33.14
N ALA A 15 5.31 8.10 -33.56
CA ALA A 15 6.06 8.98 -32.66
C ALA A 15 5.15 10.04 -32.02
N GLY A 16 4.29 10.68 -32.82
CA GLY A 16 3.30 11.64 -32.33
C GLY A 16 2.33 11.01 -31.33
N LEU A 17 1.86 9.78 -31.60
CA LEU A 17 0.98 9.04 -30.71
C LEU A 17 1.65 8.73 -29.36
N VAL A 18 2.91 8.29 -29.38
CA VAL A 18 3.69 8.02 -28.17
C VAL A 18 3.88 9.30 -27.36
N VAL A 19 4.26 10.40 -28.02
CA VAL A 19 4.40 11.70 -27.35
C VAL A 19 3.08 12.16 -26.76
N LEU A 20 1.97 12.01 -27.48
CA LEU A 20 0.65 12.37 -26.98
C LEU A 20 0.27 11.56 -25.73
N TYR A 21 0.48 10.24 -25.77
CA TYR A 21 0.23 9.34 -24.65
C TYR A 21 1.10 9.66 -23.42
N VAL A 22 2.38 9.98 -23.64
CA VAL A 22 3.32 10.29 -22.56
C VAL A 22 3.11 11.71 -22.01
N ALA A 23 2.82 12.68 -22.87
CA ALA A 23 2.71 14.09 -22.52
C ALA A 23 1.36 14.42 -21.87
N TYR A 24 0.27 13.73 -22.24
CA TYR A 24 -0.99 13.79 -21.48
C TYR A 24 -0.88 12.86 -20.27
N PRO A 25 -0.68 13.38 -19.04
CA PRO A 25 -0.47 12.55 -17.87
C PRO A 25 -1.77 11.84 -17.47
N HIS A 26 -1.65 10.68 -16.80
CA HIS A 26 -2.70 9.73 -16.39
C HIS A 26 -3.71 10.26 -15.34
N ARG A 27 -4.04 11.55 -15.37
CA ARG A 27 -4.95 12.21 -14.43
C ARG A 27 -6.41 12.02 -14.81
N GLY A 28 -6.83 10.82 -15.22
CA GLY A 28 -8.23 10.53 -15.55
C GLY A 28 -8.90 11.45 -16.59
N GLU A 29 -8.14 12.32 -17.28
CA GLU A 29 -8.66 13.17 -18.34
C GLU A 29 -8.62 12.40 -19.65
N GLU A 30 -9.74 12.45 -20.37
CA GLU A 30 -9.95 11.74 -21.63
C GLU A 30 -8.96 12.22 -22.70
N VAL A 31 -8.41 11.27 -23.46
CA VAL A 31 -7.50 11.57 -24.57
C VAL A 31 -8.27 12.41 -25.60
N PRO A 32 -7.82 13.63 -25.93
CA PRO A 32 -8.54 14.47 -26.89
C PRO A 32 -8.64 13.73 -28.23
N ASN A 33 -9.88 13.61 -28.74
CA ASN A 33 -10.28 12.90 -29.96
C ASN A 33 -10.31 11.35 -29.92
N ALA A 34 -10.13 10.70 -28.77
CA ALA A 34 -10.22 9.24 -28.66
C ALA A 34 -10.94 8.74 -27.39
N PRO A 35 -12.21 9.15 -27.16
CA PRO A 35 -12.98 8.75 -25.96
C PRO A 35 -13.15 7.22 -25.85
N TRP A 36 -13.19 6.53 -26.98
CA TRP A 36 -13.33 5.07 -27.06
C TRP A 36 -12.17 4.30 -26.41
N VAL A 37 -10.98 4.91 -26.29
CA VAL A 37 -9.82 4.28 -25.64
C VAL A 37 -10.05 4.22 -24.13
N GLY A 38 -10.63 5.27 -23.54
CA GLY A 38 -11.00 5.30 -22.12
C GLY A 38 -12.05 4.24 -21.79
N ASP A 39 -13.06 4.10 -22.63
CA ASP A 39 -14.11 3.09 -22.47
C ASP A 39 -13.56 1.66 -22.51
N ALA A 40 -12.64 1.38 -23.45
CA ALA A 40 -12.01 0.07 -23.57
C ALA A 40 -11.13 -0.26 -22.36
N MET A 41 -10.37 0.72 -21.86
CA MET A 41 -9.53 0.56 -20.68
C MET A 41 -10.38 0.34 -19.41
N ARG A 42 -11.49 1.08 -19.27
CA ARG A 42 -12.42 0.94 -18.15
C ARG A 42 -13.08 -0.44 -18.11
N LYS A 43 -13.56 -0.92 -19.26
CA LYS A 43 -14.05 -2.30 -19.41
C LYS A 43 -12.98 -3.35 -19.11
N GLY A 44 -11.73 -3.08 -19.49
CA GLY A 44 -10.60 -3.96 -19.19
C GLY A 44 -10.34 -4.09 -17.68
N VAL A 45 -10.40 -2.98 -16.94
CA VAL A 45 -10.24 -2.98 -15.47
C VAL A 45 -11.40 -3.66 -14.77
N GLU A 46 -12.64 -3.42 -15.22
CA GLU A 46 -13.84 -4.07 -14.66
C GLU A 46 -13.83 -5.60 -14.86
N ALA A 47 -13.14 -6.08 -15.91
CA ALA A 47 -13.00 -7.51 -16.18
C ALA A 47 -11.89 -8.18 -15.36
N LEU A 48 -11.05 -7.42 -14.66
CA LEU A 48 -9.96 -7.98 -13.86
C LEU A 48 -10.47 -8.39 -12.46
N PRO A 49 -10.06 -9.58 -11.96
CA PRO A 49 -10.31 -9.97 -10.59
C PRO A 49 -9.68 -8.95 -9.64
N THR A 50 -10.47 -8.39 -8.72
CA THR A 50 -9.95 -7.47 -7.71
C THR A 50 -9.07 -8.25 -6.73
N LEU A 51 -7.83 -7.82 -6.52
CA LEU A 51 -6.95 -8.41 -5.50
C LEU A 51 -7.41 -7.99 -4.11
N ASP A 52 -7.80 -8.96 -3.27
CA ASP A 52 -8.11 -8.75 -1.86
C ASP A 52 -6.82 -8.43 -1.08
N ASN A 53 -6.51 -7.14 -0.92
CA ASN A 53 -5.33 -6.65 -0.16
C ASN A 53 -5.51 -6.75 1.37
N GLN A 54 -6.47 -7.55 1.85
CA GLN A 54 -6.76 -7.74 3.28
C GLN A 54 -5.56 -8.35 4.04
N ARG A 55 -4.62 -9.02 3.36
CA ARG A 55 -3.42 -9.61 3.99
C ARG A 55 -2.25 -8.63 4.12
N GLU A 56 -2.09 -7.68 3.20
CA GLU A 56 -1.02 -6.66 3.28
C GLU A 56 -1.27 -5.63 4.40
N GLN A 57 -2.52 -5.21 4.61
CA GLN A 57 -2.86 -4.22 5.66
C GLN A 57 -2.74 -4.77 7.09
N ALA A 58 -2.85 -6.08 7.28
CA ALA A 58 -2.59 -6.73 8.56
C ALA A 58 -1.09 -6.71 8.93
N ALA A 59 -0.20 -6.75 7.94
CA ALA A 59 1.25 -6.68 8.15
C ALA A 59 1.79 -5.25 8.27
N ALA A 60 1.04 -4.25 7.81
CA ALA A 60 1.39 -2.82 7.90
C ALA A 60 0.79 -2.11 9.13
N GLN A 61 0.00 -2.81 9.96
CA GLN A 61 -0.37 -2.30 11.28
C GLN A 61 0.90 -2.27 12.14
N PRO A 62 1.36 -1.08 12.61
CA PRO A 62 2.28 -1.05 13.72
C PRO A 62 1.57 -1.77 14.86
N GLU A 63 2.17 -2.86 15.34
CA GLU A 63 1.74 -3.56 16.54
C GLU A 63 1.35 -2.51 17.58
N PRO A 64 0.06 -2.40 17.98
CA PRO A 64 -0.35 -1.42 18.96
C PRO A 64 0.47 -1.73 20.19
N ALA A 65 1.37 -0.80 20.54
CA ALA A 65 2.33 -0.92 21.61
C ALA A 65 1.61 -1.57 22.80
N GLN A 66 1.86 -2.85 23.00
CA GLN A 66 1.36 -3.54 24.17
C GLN A 66 1.87 -2.69 25.32
N PRO A 67 1.00 -2.20 26.23
CA PRO A 67 1.48 -1.51 27.40
C PRO A 67 2.43 -2.52 28.04
N VAL A 68 3.73 -2.23 28.00
CA VAL A 68 4.71 -3.03 28.73
C VAL A 68 4.32 -2.83 30.16
N VAL A 69 3.48 -3.73 30.69
CA VAL A 69 3.07 -3.71 32.08
C VAL A 69 4.37 -3.97 32.83
N PRO A 70 4.97 -2.95 33.49
CA PRO A 70 6.17 -3.22 34.26
C PRO A 70 5.80 -4.28 35.28
N ALA A 71 6.58 -5.36 35.35
CA ALA A 71 6.37 -6.46 36.27
C ALA A 71 6.06 -5.88 37.66
N GLN A 72 4.80 -5.99 38.07
CA GLN A 72 4.34 -5.42 39.32
C GLN A 72 5.09 -6.17 40.42
N PRO A 73 5.91 -5.48 41.24
CA PRO A 73 6.63 -6.15 42.31
C PRO A 73 5.59 -6.76 43.24
N ALA A 74 5.73 -8.06 43.52
CA ALA A 74 4.87 -8.78 44.44
C ALA A 74 4.64 -7.93 45.69
N ALA A 75 3.38 -7.63 45.96
CA ALA A 75 2.98 -6.80 47.09
C ALA A 75 3.57 -7.39 48.39
N PRO A 76 4.07 -6.53 49.31
CA PRO A 76 4.72 -6.98 50.53
C PRO A 76 3.72 -7.77 51.37
N GLY A 77 4.03 -9.05 51.55
CA GLY A 77 3.38 -9.91 52.52
C GLY A 77 3.44 -9.23 53.88
N ARG A 78 2.26 -8.98 54.45
CA ARG A 78 2.11 -8.61 55.85
C ARG A 78 2.81 -9.67 56.73
N HIS A 79 3.23 -9.20 57.91
CA HIS A 79 3.68 -9.99 59.07
C HIS A 79 5.20 -10.21 59.21
N ALA A 80 5.94 -9.10 59.28
CA ALA A 80 6.91 -8.95 60.35
C ALA A 80 6.16 -8.63 61.66
N GLN A 81 5.80 -9.66 62.43
CA GLN A 81 5.72 -9.56 63.89
C GLN A 81 6.59 -10.70 64.43
N HIS A 82 7.86 -10.36 64.67
CA HIS A 82 8.44 -10.24 66.01
C HIS A 82 8.78 -11.63 66.57
N VAL A 83 10.00 -12.09 66.27
CA VAL A 83 11.14 -12.13 67.20
C VAL A 83 11.18 -13.47 67.94
N GLY A 84 12.16 -14.28 67.57
CA GLY A 84 12.65 -15.33 68.44
C GLY A 84 13.47 -14.70 69.55
N GLU A 85 13.12 -14.98 70.80
CA GLU A 85 14.09 -15.00 71.88
C GLU A 85 13.88 -16.28 72.69
N THR A 86 14.79 -17.21 72.47
CA THR A 86 15.16 -18.27 73.39
C THR A 86 15.67 -17.69 74.71
N SER A 87 15.36 -18.37 75.82
CA SER A 87 16.28 -18.58 76.95
C SER A 87 16.71 -17.35 77.76
N GLN A 88 16.11 -17.12 78.94
CA GLN A 88 16.82 -17.10 80.24
C GLN A 88 15.93 -16.59 81.40
N ARG A 89 15.96 -17.37 82.49
CA ARG A 89 15.50 -17.12 83.88
C ARG A 89 14.05 -17.42 84.24
#